data_AF-A0A965G1K3-F1
#
_entry.id   AF-A0A965G1K3-F1
#
_cell.length_a   1.000
_cell.length_b   1.000
_cell.length_c   1.000
_cell.angle_alpha   90.00
_cell.angle_beta   90.00
_cell.angle_gamma   90.00
#
_symmetry.space_group_name_H-M   'P 1'
#
loop_
_entity.id
_entity.type
_entity.pdbx_description
1 polymer ?
#
loop_
_entity_poly.entity_id
_entity_poly.type
_entity_poly.pdbx_seq_one_letter_code
_entity_poly.pdbx_strand_id
1 'polypeptide(L)'
;MRLIQDSYLGTVDFGGRVNPTITGRPRGGLFLGDMKNATGLNYTQGSGGYMSLLSTSTNGGVAKSFTGTLTIANDSILVIDSPSSFGSATVLNINSTNYSTLQLQGAGTITLSGSLALSSVAAGAFMVNTPSGATLTIPGSITVLTTGIFYKTGLGTLVLSGNATGGASTGGLQVRAGTLRLDAATKGSSVWTAGQGLTLGVASGTFGNGGTLEITGTSAQTFGAVTVNAKANTIRLTGAMALTLGVITRTTGSTLNLSVATGGTVVSTTTALQSLVNGATTWNGDDWAAASGSAITRFTAYDALTGTLSAPTITTGASITTTKNYIISGATTNNVGLATAGTLLLPVYINTIKYNDTLDRTLNIGSAGFLRLGTVAATGGVTAAGGILVASGSGALTIGVSGSAGTIMAGGTTTSSGLGDLVFINNSTSNITVNSVISYNGATTAVTHVVYNGMSTGKLILAGANTFNGTLFINSGTLEVATVNLAVASGPLGKSSAGVGNILLNGGTFRANLSANGTTDHGFTINAPSTI
;
A
#
# COMPACT_ATOMS: atom_id res chain seq x y z
N MET A 1 42.99 1.94 3.82
CA MET A 1 43.08 3.09 4.76
C MET A 1 42.19 2.77 5.96
N ARG A 2 42.63 3.05 7.20
CA ARG A 2 41.86 2.80 8.44
C ARG A 2 41.40 4.15 9.00
N LEU A 3 40.11 4.45 8.97
CA LEU A 3 39.54 5.77 9.29
C LEU A 3 38.88 5.78 10.67
N ILE A 4 39.09 6.83 11.49
CA ILE A 4 38.56 6.96 12.85
C ILE A 4 37.46 8.03 12.86
N GLN A 5 36.24 7.70 12.42
CA GLN A 5 35.06 8.57 12.56
C GLN A 5 35.32 10.04 12.14
N ASP A 6 35.67 10.26 10.87
CA ASP A 6 36.09 11.58 10.39
C ASP A 6 35.25 12.01 9.18
N SER A 7 34.80 13.27 9.22
CA SER A 7 34.39 14.01 8.03
C SER A 7 35.65 14.41 7.26
N TYR A 8 35.80 13.94 6.03
CA TYR A 8 36.95 14.24 5.20
C TYR A 8 36.64 15.37 4.22
N LEU A 9 37.16 16.56 4.51
CA LEU A 9 36.97 17.77 3.70
C LEU A 9 38.00 17.89 2.56
N GLY A 10 39.12 17.17 2.62
CA GLY A 10 40.20 17.22 1.63
C GLY A 10 40.01 16.28 0.43
N THR A 11 40.93 16.33 -0.54
CA THR A 11 41.00 15.34 -1.63
C THR A 11 41.66 14.05 -1.15
N VAL A 12 40.99 12.91 -1.32
CA VAL A 12 41.59 11.57 -1.15
C VAL A 12 42.19 11.15 -2.49
N ASP A 13 43.52 11.13 -2.58
CA ASP A 13 44.22 10.63 -3.76
C ASP A 13 44.66 9.18 -3.54
N PHE A 14 44.21 8.28 -4.42
CA PHE A 14 44.55 6.86 -4.35
C PHE A 14 45.80 6.49 -5.15
N GLY A 15 46.44 7.43 -5.84
CA GLY A 15 47.73 7.23 -6.51
C GLY A 15 47.72 6.15 -7.59
N GLY A 16 46.62 6.02 -8.35
CA GLY A 16 46.46 5.05 -9.43
C GLY A 16 46.11 3.63 -8.97
N ARG A 17 45.76 3.42 -7.69
CA ARG A 17 45.41 2.09 -7.18
C ARG A 17 44.15 1.53 -7.83
N VAL A 18 44.19 0.23 -8.07
CA VAL A 18 43.04 -0.55 -8.54
C VAL A 18 42.30 -1.12 -7.33
N ASN A 19 40.99 -0.88 -7.24
CA ASN A 19 40.09 -1.36 -6.19
C ASN A 19 40.58 -1.15 -4.74
N PRO A 20 41.12 0.03 -4.35
CA PRO A 20 41.53 0.27 -2.98
C PRO A 20 40.36 0.08 -2.01
N THR A 21 40.63 -0.59 -0.89
CA THR A 21 39.65 -0.86 0.16
C THR A 21 39.64 0.24 1.22
N ILE A 22 38.47 0.80 1.43
CA ILE A 22 38.11 1.69 2.53
C ILE A 22 37.39 0.82 3.56
N THR A 23 38.05 0.61 4.69
CA THR A 23 37.46 -0.10 5.82
C THR A 23 36.93 0.90 6.82
N GLY A 24 35.61 0.90 6.98
CA GLY A 24 34.94 1.75 7.92
C GLY A 24 35.00 1.24 9.38
N ARG A 25 34.80 2.14 10.36
CA ARG A 25 34.47 1.80 11.77
C ARG A 25 32.95 1.90 12.01
N PRO A 26 32.34 1.38 13.09
CA PRO A 26 30.88 1.27 13.28
C PRO A 26 30.01 2.56 13.17
N ARG A 27 30.57 3.71 12.78
CA ARG A 27 29.93 5.04 12.77
C ARG A 27 30.02 5.77 11.42
N GLY A 28 30.42 5.09 10.35
CA GLY A 28 30.44 5.68 9.01
C GLY A 28 31.70 6.45 8.62
N GLY A 29 31.76 6.87 7.36
CA GLY A 29 32.73 7.80 6.80
C GLY A 29 32.04 8.82 5.90
N LEU A 30 32.27 10.11 6.14
CA LEU A 30 31.70 11.20 5.37
C LEU A 30 32.80 11.81 4.47
N PHE A 31 32.65 11.70 3.16
CA PHE A 31 33.63 12.20 2.18
C PHE A 31 33.06 13.42 1.47
N LEU A 32 33.46 14.60 1.93
CA LEU A 32 33.05 15.89 1.37
C LEU A 32 33.96 16.33 0.23
N GLY A 33 35.27 16.04 0.27
CA GLY A 33 36.18 16.33 -0.84
C GLY A 33 36.23 15.24 -1.92
N ASP A 34 36.98 15.49 -3.01
CA ASP A 34 37.13 14.56 -4.14
C ASP A 34 37.82 13.25 -3.72
N MET A 35 37.50 12.17 -4.43
CA MET A 35 38.15 10.86 -4.36
C MET A 35 38.66 10.53 -5.75
N LYS A 36 39.98 10.66 -5.96
CA LYS A 36 40.59 10.66 -7.31
C LYS A 36 41.67 9.60 -7.51
N ASN A 37 42.00 9.37 -8.77
CA ASN A 37 43.06 8.45 -9.20
C ASN A 37 42.87 7.02 -8.67
N ALA A 38 41.62 6.57 -8.55
CA ALA A 38 41.31 5.17 -8.27
C ALA A 38 40.60 4.55 -9.48
N THR A 39 40.96 3.30 -9.78
CA THR A 39 40.23 2.46 -10.73
C THR A 39 39.46 1.42 -9.93
N GLY A 40 38.22 1.75 -9.62
CA GLY A 40 37.33 1.06 -8.68
C GLY A 40 37.55 1.50 -7.24
N LEU A 41 36.60 1.17 -6.35
CA LEU A 41 36.65 1.42 -4.91
C LEU A 41 35.91 0.29 -4.19
N ASN A 42 36.46 -0.21 -3.08
CA ASN A 42 35.78 -1.18 -2.23
C ASN A 42 35.48 -0.56 -0.87
N TYR A 43 34.24 -0.65 -0.43
CA TYR A 43 33.83 -0.22 0.91
C TYR A 43 33.31 -1.40 1.73
N THR A 44 33.79 -1.51 2.96
CA THR A 44 33.40 -2.55 3.93
C THR A 44 33.40 -1.97 5.33
N GLN A 45 32.31 -2.09 6.09
CA GLN A 45 32.24 -1.54 7.45
C GLN A 45 31.55 -2.47 8.48
N GLY A 46 31.04 -3.63 8.09
CA GLY A 46 30.17 -4.43 8.96
C GLY A 46 28.78 -3.79 9.11
N SER A 47 27.83 -4.55 9.67
CA SER A 47 26.40 -4.19 9.66
C SER A 47 26.10 -2.81 10.26
N GLY A 48 25.31 -2.00 9.53
CA GLY A 48 24.85 -0.67 9.98
C GLY A 48 25.80 0.49 9.68
N GLY A 49 26.90 0.22 8.99
CA GLY A 49 27.84 1.24 8.57
C GLY A 49 27.35 2.12 7.41
N TYR A 50 27.90 3.34 7.24
CA TYR A 50 27.61 4.21 6.10
C TYR A 50 28.84 4.84 5.44
N MET A 51 28.81 4.93 4.12
CA MET A 51 29.74 5.72 3.30
C MET A 51 28.94 6.84 2.65
N SER A 52 29.27 8.08 2.96
CA SER A 52 28.61 9.24 2.36
C SER A 52 29.52 9.89 1.33
N LEU A 53 29.05 9.96 0.07
CA LEU A 53 29.76 10.51 -1.08
C LEU A 53 29.07 11.79 -1.56
N LEU A 54 28.87 12.75 -0.67
CA LEU A 54 28.21 14.01 -1.03
C LEU A 54 29.08 14.78 -2.02
N SER A 55 28.41 15.34 -3.00
CA SER A 55 29.02 15.87 -4.21
C SER A 55 28.47 17.23 -4.62
N THR A 56 27.32 17.63 -4.06
CA THR A 56 26.78 18.97 -4.25
C THR A 56 27.34 19.94 -3.22
N SER A 57 27.67 21.16 -3.65
CA SER A 57 28.11 22.22 -2.73
C SER A 57 27.04 22.59 -1.70
N THR A 58 25.75 22.44 -2.04
CA THR A 58 24.62 22.65 -1.11
C THR A 58 24.70 21.74 0.12
N ASN A 59 25.21 20.51 -0.03
CA ASN A 59 25.44 19.58 1.07
C ASN A 59 26.91 19.57 1.55
N GLY A 60 27.70 20.58 1.15
CA GLY A 60 29.13 20.69 1.48
C GLY A 60 30.04 19.71 0.74
N GLY A 61 29.55 19.04 -0.30
CA GLY A 61 30.26 18.03 -1.06
C GLY A 61 30.95 18.55 -2.34
N VAL A 62 31.87 17.73 -2.84
CA VAL A 62 32.62 17.90 -4.09
C VAL A 62 32.46 16.64 -4.95
N ALA A 63 32.26 16.83 -6.26
CA ALA A 63 32.20 15.76 -7.25
C ALA A 63 33.37 14.78 -7.12
N LYS A 64 33.09 13.48 -7.22
CA LYS A 64 34.12 12.44 -7.18
C LYS A 64 34.71 12.22 -8.57
N SER A 65 35.93 11.71 -8.69
CA SER A 65 36.58 11.49 -10.00
C SER A 65 37.17 10.09 -10.19
N PHE A 66 36.97 9.17 -9.25
CA PHE A 66 37.31 7.75 -9.44
C PHE A 66 36.53 7.12 -10.61
N THR A 67 37.10 6.05 -11.17
CA THR A 67 36.52 5.30 -12.31
C THR A 67 36.23 3.85 -11.91
N GLY A 68 35.70 3.02 -12.82
CA GLY A 68 35.59 1.57 -12.62
C GLY A 68 34.42 1.13 -11.73
N THR A 69 34.63 0.12 -10.87
CA THR A 69 33.58 -0.48 -10.04
C THR A 69 33.61 0.06 -8.62
N LEU A 70 32.49 0.62 -8.14
CA LEU A 70 32.27 0.88 -6.71
C LEU A 70 31.59 -0.35 -6.08
N THR A 71 32.26 -1.02 -5.15
CA THR A 71 31.67 -2.12 -4.39
C THR A 71 31.30 -1.67 -2.98
N ILE A 72 30.04 -1.88 -2.59
CA ILE A 72 29.53 -1.69 -1.23
C ILE A 72 29.26 -3.08 -0.63
N ALA A 73 29.93 -3.39 0.47
CA ALA A 73 29.82 -4.70 1.13
C ALA A 73 29.30 -4.63 2.57
N ASN A 74 28.92 -5.81 3.11
CA ASN A 74 28.65 -6.02 4.54
C ASN A 74 27.55 -5.14 5.15
N ASP A 75 26.38 -5.12 4.50
CA ASP A 75 25.17 -4.45 4.99
C ASP A 75 25.33 -2.95 5.25
N SER A 76 26.02 -2.28 4.32
CA SER A 76 26.37 -0.86 4.42
C SER A 76 25.35 0.05 3.73
N ILE A 77 25.34 1.32 4.12
CA ILE A 77 24.54 2.39 3.51
C ILE A 77 25.47 3.29 2.68
N LEU A 78 25.22 3.41 1.38
CA LEU A 78 25.86 4.41 0.52
C LEU A 78 24.93 5.62 0.41
N VAL A 79 25.38 6.78 0.88
CA VAL A 79 24.62 8.04 0.77
C VAL A 79 25.13 8.87 -0.41
N ILE A 80 24.20 9.29 -1.27
CA ILE A 80 24.47 10.12 -2.45
C ILE A 80 23.53 11.32 -2.50
N ASP A 81 23.95 12.38 -3.19
CA ASP A 81 23.15 13.59 -3.40
C ASP A 81 23.22 14.11 -4.84
N SER A 82 24.02 13.48 -5.72
CA SER A 82 24.02 13.77 -7.15
C SER A 82 24.62 12.60 -7.95
N PRO A 83 24.55 12.64 -9.29
CA PRO A 83 25.22 11.65 -10.12
C PRO A 83 26.75 11.63 -9.95
N SER A 84 27.36 12.79 -9.64
CA SER A 84 28.81 12.91 -9.45
C SER A 84 29.30 12.33 -8.12
N SER A 85 28.40 11.90 -7.23
CA SER A 85 28.74 11.05 -6.07
C SER A 85 29.44 9.74 -6.49
N PHE A 86 29.22 9.27 -7.71
CA PHE A 86 29.83 8.05 -8.26
C PHE A 86 31.09 8.31 -9.10
N GLY A 87 31.50 9.56 -9.24
CA GLY A 87 32.51 9.95 -10.23
C GLY A 87 32.21 9.41 -11.61
N SER A 88 33.16 8.69 -12.20
CA SER A 88 33.03 8.03 -13.50
C SER A 88 32.94 6.50 -13.35
N ALA A 89 32.37 6.01 -12.25
CA ALA A 89 32.12 4.59 -12.08
C ALA A 89 31.12 4.07 -13.13
N THR A 90 31.38 2.87 -13.62
CA THR A 90 30.51 2.17 -14.59
C THR A 90 29.70 1.07 -13.94
N VAL A 91 30.06 0.65 -12.72
CA VAL A 91 29.32 -0.36 -11.96
C VAL A 91 29.21 0.04 -10.48
N LEU A 92 28.00 0.00 -9.93
CA LEU A 92 27.75 -0.09 -8.50
C LEU A 92 27.47 -1.56 -8.15
N ASN A 93 28.41 -2.19 -7.47
CA ASN A 93 28.32 -3.57 -7.04
C ASN A 93 27.92 -3.65 -5.56
N ILE A 94 26.87 -4.41 -5.27
CA ILE A 94 26.37 -4.65 -3.91
C ILE A 94 26.71 -6.07 -3.50
N ASN A 95 27.60 -6.20 -2.51
CA ASN A 95 28.10 -7.48 -2.01
C ASN A 95 27.71 -7.68 -0.54
N SER A 96 26.47 -8.08 -0.30
CA SER A 96 25.91 -8.23 1.05
C SER A 96 25.09 -9.52 1.16
N THR A 97 25.13 -10.14 2.33
CA THR A 97 24.35 -11.34 2.65
C THR A 97 22.98 -11.03 3.26
N ASN A 98 22.77 -9.82 3.82
CA ASN A 98 21.45 -9.35 4.27
C ASN A 98 20.89 -8.25 3.35
N TYR A 99 21.28 -6.99 3.56
CA TYR A 99 20.89 -5.89 2.68
C TYR A 99 21.86 -4.72 2.75
N SER A 100 22.23 -4.14 1.60
CA SER A 100 22.89 -2.82 1.54
C SER A 100 21.95 -1.79 0.93
N THR A 101 22.13 -0.54 1.34
CA THR A 101 21.21 0.55 1.00
C THR A 101 21.90 1.58 0.13
N LEU A 102 21.31 1.91 -1.01
CA LEU A 102 21.54 3.18 -1.68
C LEU A 102 20.56 4.21 -1.12
N GLN A 103 21.09 5.21 -0.42
CA GLN A 103 20.35 6.27 0.23
C GLN A 103 20.50 7.56 -0.55
N LEU A 104 19.38 8.13 -0.98
CA LEU A 104 19.36 9.49 -1.51
C LEU A 104 19.29 10.51 -0.36
N GLN A 105 20.10 11.56 -0.43
CA GLN A 105 20.07 12.69 0.49
C GLN A 105 19.40 13.91 -0.18
N GLY A 106 18.45 14.50 0.54
CA GLY A 106 17.72 15.70 0.10
C GLY A 106 16.43 15.39 -0.67
N ALA A 107 15.69 16.46 -0.98
CA ALA A 107 14.56 16.46 -1.90
C ALA A 107 15.03 16.90 -3.29
N GLY A 108 14.34 16.45 -4.35
CA GLY A 108 14.70 16.77 -5.73
C GLY A 108 14.93 15.56 -6.62
N THR A 109 15.29 15.80 -7.88
CA THR A 109 15.45 14.74 -8.89
C THR A 109 16.91 14.52 -9.22
N ILE A 110 17.38 13.27 -9.13
CA ILE A 110 18.73 12.84 -9.48
C ILE A 110 18.62 11.74 -10.53
N THR A 111 19.35 11.89 -11.63
CA THR A 111 19.42 10.89 -12.70
C THR A 111 20.84 10.38 -12.83
N LEU A 112 21.06 9.09 -12.55
CA LEU A 112 22.38 8.48 -12.67
C LEU A 112 22.81 8.39 -14.14
N SER A 113 24.11 8.22 -14.39
CA SER A 113 24.61 7.97 -15.74
C SER A 113 24.00 6.69 -16.34
N GLY A 114 23.66 6.72 -17.64
CA GLY A 114 23.19 5.54 -18.38
C GLY A 114 24.23 4.41 -18.46
N SER A 115 25.51 4.74 -18.27
CA SER A 115 26.61 3.77 -18.22
C SER A 115 26.75 3.05 -16.88
N LEU A 116 26.07 3.51 -15.82
CA LEU A 116 26.19 2.91 -14.49
C LEU A 116 25.28 1.69 -14.38
N ALA A 117 25.86 0.50 -14.43
CA ALA A 117 25.18 -0.74 -14.12
C ALA A 117 25.10 -0.94 -12.60
N LEU A 118 23.98 -1.47 -12.12
CA LEU A 118 23.81 -1.92 -10.74
C LEU A 118 23.83 -3.44 -10.72
N SER A 119 24.71 -4.01 -9.91
CA SER A 119 24.82 -5.45 -9.73
C SER A 119 24.71 -5.77 -8.25
N SER A 120 23.96 -6.83 -7.90
CA SER A 120 24.25 -7.56 -6.66
C SER A 120 25.09 -8.79 -6.99
N VAL A 121 25.96 -9.25 -6.08
CA VAL A 121 26.81 -10.45 -6.27
C VAL A 121 26.68 -11.50 -5.16
N ALA A 122 25.84 -11.23 -4.15
CA ALA A 122 25.48 -12.19 -3.10
C ALA A 122 23.96 -12.38 -3.02
N ALA A 123 23.51 -13.45 -2.36
CA ALA A 123 22.11 -13.80 -2.15
C ALA A 123 21.31 -12.78 -1.31
N GLY A 124 21.97 -11.73 -0.79
CA GLY A 124 21.31 -10.66 -0.05
C GLY A 124 20.49 -9.74 -0.94
N ALA A 125 19.92 -8.73 -0.30
CA ALA A 125 19.01 -7.79 -0.92
C ALA A 125 19.66 -6.44 -1.24
N PHE A 126 19.15 -5.80 -2.29
CA PHE A 126 19.52 -4.45 -2.65
C PHE A 126 18.37 -3.50 -2.33
N MET A 127 18.63 -2.52 -1.45
CA MET A 127 17.64 -1.51 -1.07
C MET A 127 17.97 -0.16 -1.66
N VAL A 128 16.96 0.51 -2.20
CA VAL A 128 17.02 1.90 -2.63
C VAL A 128 16.02 2.70 -1.82
N ASN A 129 16.52 3.68 -1.07
CA ASN A 129 15.71 4.56 -0.23
C ASN A 129 15.66 5.98 -0.82
N THR A 130 14.47 6.43 -1.19
CA THR A 130 14.22 7.79 -1.71
C THR A 130 13.37 8.59 -0.71
N PRO A 131 13.88 9.67 -0.11
CA PRO A 131 13.11 10.52 0.80
C PRO A 131 11.85 11.12 0.17
N SER A 132 10.96 11.65 1.00
CA SER A 132 9.77 12.36 0.52
C SER A 132 10.14 13.52 -0.41
N GLY A 133 9.44 13.65 -1.53
CA GLY A 133 9.72 14.67 -2.55
C GLY A 133 10.98 14.41 -3.39
N ALA A 134 11.69 13.31 -3.19
CA ALA A 134 12.88 12.96 -3.97
C ALA A 134 12.54 11.97 -5.09
N THR A 135 13.24 12.09 -6.23
CA THR A 135 13.18 11.16 -7.35
C THR A 135 14.59 10.70 -7.72
N LEU A 136 14.83 9.38 -7.74
CA LEU A 136 16.06 8.80 -8.29
C LEU A 136 15.74 8.10 -9.60
N THR A 137 16.42 8.45 -10.69
CA THR A 137 16.31 7.77 -11.99
C THR A 137 17.56 6.97 -12.29
N ILE A 138 17.36 5.70 -12.66
CA ILE A 138 18.39 4.74 -13.01
C ILE A 138 18.18 4.29 -14.46
N PRO A 139 18.91 4.89 -15.42
CA PRO A 139 18.81 4.53 -16.84
C PRO A 139 19.70 3.34 -17.23
N GLY A 140 20.68 2.97 -16.40
CA GLY A 140 21.54 1.82 -16.63
C GLY A 140 20.86 0.47 -16.35
N SER A 141 21.57 -0.63 -16.62
CA SER A 141 21.07 -1.98 -16.33
C SER A 141 21.09 -2.29 -14.83
N ILE A 142 20.06 -2.98 -14.34
CA ILE A 142 20.02 -3.54 -12.99
C ILE A 142 20.04 -5.07 -13.14
N THR A 143 21.07 -5.68 -12.58
CA THR A 143 21.21 -7.13 -12.47
C THR A 143 21.12 -7.50 -10.99
N VAL A 144 19.99 -8.12 -10.61
CA VAL A 144 19.81 -8.68 -9.26
C VAL A 144 19.95 -10.19 -9.37
N LEU A 145 20.82 -10.78 -8.55
CA LEU A 145 21.12 -12.23 -8.56
C LEU A 145 19.93 -13.13 -8.23
N THR A 146 20.14 -14.42 -8.53
CA THR A 146 19.18 -15.52 -8.60
C THR A 146 18.16 -15.65 -7.45
N THR A 147 18.54 -15.29 -6.23
CA THR A 147 17.74 -15.44 -4.99
C THR A 147 17.51 -14.13 -4.22
N GLY A 148 18.13 -13.02 -4.63
CA GLY A 148 18.10 -11.76 -3.89
C GLY A 148 16.77 -11.01 -4.02
N ILE A 149 16.51 -10.07 -3.10
CA ILE A 149 15.31 -9.21 -3.13
C ILE A 149 15.69 -7.78 -3.49
N PHE A 150 14.94 -7.15 -4.39
CA PHE A 150 15.03 -5.72 -4.64
C PHE A 150 14.02 -4.97 -3.78
N TYR A 151 14.48 -4.07 -2.93
CA TYR A 151 13.64 -3.22 -2.09
C TYR A 151 13.61 -1.78 -2.58
N LYS A 152 12.41 -1.27 -2.81
CA LYS A 152 12.14 0.16 -2.84
C LYS A 152 11.57 0.62 -1.50
N THR A 153 12.25 1.54 -0.82
CA THR A 153 11.81 2.18 0.43
C THR A 153 11.80 3.71 0.31
N GLY A 154 11.32 4.38 1.37
CA GLY A 154 11.14 5.83 1.39
C GLY A 154 9.95 6.31 0.57
N LEU A 155 9.46 7.50 0.91
CA LEU A 155 8.21 8.03 0.37
C LEU A 155 8.34 8.62 -1.05
N GLY A 156 9.56 8.85 -1.52
CA GLY A 156 9.85 9.36 -2.85
C GLY A 156 9.69 8.33 -3.97
N THR A 157 10.16 8.71 -5.15
CA THR A 157 10.05 7.94 -6.39
C THR A 157 11.40 7.35 -6.79
N LEU A 158 11.42 6.07 -7.10
CA LEU A 158 12.52 5.43 -7.82
C LEU A 158 12.06 5.11 -9.24
N VAL A 159 12.83 5.51 -10.24
CA VAL A 159 12.53 5.31 -11.65
C VAL A 159 13.58 4.38 -12.24
N LEU A 160 13.14 3.27 -12.81
CA LEU A 160 13.97 2.35 -13.57
C LEU A 160 13.60 2.53 -15.05
N SER A 161 14.50 3.11 -15.84
CA SER A 161 14.33 3.32 -17.29
C SER A 161 15.29 2.47 -18.13
N GLY A 162 16.24 1.79 -17.49
CA GLY A 162 17.12 0.83 -18.12
C GLY A 162 16.62 -0.61 -18.07
N ASN A 163 17.50 -1.55 -18.41
CA ASN A 163 17.18 -2.97 -18.38
C ASN A 163 17.29 -3.54 -16.96
N ALA A 164 16.18 -3.85 -16.31
CA ALA A 164 16.17 -4.64 -15.08
C ALA A 164 16.04 -6.12 -15.43
N THR A 165 17.14 -6.72 -15.92
CA THR A 165 17.24 -8.17 -16.06
C THR A 165 17.39 -8.79 -14.68
N GLY A 166 16.27 -9.21 -14.11
CA GLY A 166 16.31 -10.15 -13.00
C GLY A 166 16.80 -11.49 -13.53
N GLY A 167 18.06 -11.83 -13.29
CA GLY A 167 18.55 -13.20 -13.41
C GLY A 167 18.04 -14.06 -12.25
N ALA A 168 16.81 -13.85 -11.77
CA ALA A 168 16.26 -14.44 -10.57
C ALA A 168 15.06 -15.32 -10.84
N SER A 169 15.33 -16.62 -10.82
CA SER A 169 14.33 -17.68 -10.84
C SER A 169 13.57 -17.81 -9.52
N THR A 170 14.06 -17.23 -8.40
CA THR A 170 13.44 -17.38 -7.06
C THR A 170 13.47 -16.13 -6.16
N GLY A 171 14.06 -15.01 -6.59
CA GLY A 171 14.05 -13.73 -5.87
C GLY A 171 12.70 -12.99 -5.86
N GLY A 172 12.67 -11.77 -5.33
CA GLY A 172 11.45 -10.95 -5.27
C GLY A 172 11.65 -9.45 -5.49
N LEU A 173 10.57 -8.77 -5.90
CA LEU A 173 10.48 -7.31 -5.95
C LEU A 173 9.58 -6.82 -4.83
N GLN A 174 10.04 -5.90 -4.00
CA GLN A 174 9.21 -5.29 -2.96
C GLN A 174 9.20 -3.78 -3.05
N VAL A 175 8.00 -3.20 -3.21
CA VAL A 175 7.76 -1.77 -3.09
C VAL A 175 7.19 -1.53 -1.70
N ARG A 176 8.08 -1.32 -0.73
CA ARG A 176 7.71 -1.18 0.70
C ARG A 176 7.07 0.17 1.02
N ALA A 177 7.47 1.23 0.30
CA ALA A 177 6.98 2.59 0.47
C ALA A 177 7.25 3.44 -0.79
N GLY A 178 6.47 4.51 -0.95
CA GLY A 178 6.58 5.45 -2.07
C GLY A 178 6.30 4.80 -3.41
N THR A 179 6.94 5.32 -4.46
CA THR A 179 6.71 4.87 -5.85
C THR A 179 7.94 4.18 -6.42
N LEU A 180 7.76 2.98 -6.96
CA LEU A 180 8.66 2.40 -7.95
C LEU A 180 8.03 2.58 -9.33
N ARG A 181 8.65 3.39 -10.19
CA ARG A 181 8.27 3.61 -11.58
C ARG A 181 9.15 2.76 -12.49
N LEU A 182 8.52 1.86 -13.24
CA LEU A 182 9.12 1.15 -14.36
C LEU A 182 8.83 1.95 -15.63
N ASP A 183 9.83 2.69 -16.09
CA ASP A 183 9.70 3.60 -17.21
C ASP A 183 9.91 2.90 -18.56
N ALA A 184 8.93 2.06 -18.94
CA ALA A 184 8.99 1.32 -20.20
C ALA A 184 8.74 2.20 -21.42
N ALA A 185 8.18 3.41 -21.24
CA ALA A 185 8.10 4.41 -22.30
C ALA A 185 9.48 4.85 -22.76
N THR A 186 10.34 5.27 -21.81
CA THR A 186 11.72 5.66 -22.12
C THR A 186 12.55 4.47 -22.61
N LYS A 187 12.35 3.28 -22.04
CA LYS A 187 13.08 2.06 -22.47
C LYS A 187 12.68 1.56 -23.86
N GLY A 188 11.42 1.75 -24.27
CA GLY A 188 10.84 1.16 -25.49
C GLY A 188 10.59 -0.36 -25.41
N SER A 189 10.74 -0.97 -24.24
CA SER A 189 10.52 -2.40 -23.98
C SER A 189 10.21 -2.63 -22.50
N SER A 190 9.82 -3.86 -22.12
CA SER A 190 9.58 -4.26 -20.73
C SER A 190 10.78 -3.96 -19.85
N VAL A 191 10.62 -3.15 -18.81
CA VAL A 191 11.71 -2.83 -17.86
C VAL A 191 12.08 -4.04 -17.01
N TRP A 192 11.09 -4.77 -16.49
CA TRP A 192 11.26 -5.86 -15.53
C TRP A 192 10.80 -7.19 -16.14
N THR A 193 11.75 -8.07 -16.48
CA THR A 193 11.48 -9.23 -17.34
C THR A 193 11.41 -10.57 -16.61
N ALA A 194 11.52 -10.58 -15.27
CA ALA A 194 11.87 -11.78 -14.52
C ALA A 194 10.68 -12.59 -13.95
N GLY A 195 9.43 -12.15 -14.12
CA GLY A 195 8.25 -12.89 -13.62
C GLY A 195 8.25 -13.19 -12.11
N GLN A 196 9.11 -12.52 -11.33
CA GLN A 196 9.29 -12.73 -9.90
C GLN A 196 8.09 -12.23 -9.10
N GLY A 197 7.95 -12.74 -7.87
CA GLY A 197 6.92 -12.27 -6.94
C GLY A 197 7.04 -10.77 -6.64
N LEU A 198 5.90 -10.10 -6.52
CA LEU A 198 5.77 -8.68 -6.19
C LEU A 198 5.15 -8.53 -4.80
N THR A 199 5.80 -7.79 -3.91
CA THR A 199 5.19 -7.38 -2.63
C THR A 199 4.97 -5.87 -2.62
N LEU A 200 3.77 -5.43 -2.28
CA LEU A 200 3.44 -4.02 -2.07
C LEU A 200 3.20 -3.75 -0.58
N GLY A 201 3.80 -2.66 -0.10
CA GLY A 201 3.75 -2.25 1.29
C GLY A 201 4.60 -3.13 2.22
N VAL A 202 4.53 -2.82 3.50
CA VAL A 202 5.16 -3.58 4.58
C VAL A 202 4.11 -4.17 5.50
N ALA A 203 4.48 -5.22 6.22
CA ALA A 203 3.61 -5.77 7.25
C ALA A 203 3.18 -4.71 8.28
N SER A 204 2.07 -4.98 8.95
CA SER A 204 1.55 -4.12 10.03
C SER A 204 2.62 -3.86 11.10
N GLY A 205 2.60 -2.66 11.70
CA GLY A 205 3.55 -2.26 12.75
C GLY A 205 4.93 -1.79 12.26
N THR A 206 5.20 -1.84 10.95
CA THR A 206 6.42 -1.28 10.36
C THR A 206 6.14 0.12 9.78
N PHE A 207 7.04 1.07 10.02
CA PHE A 207 6.92 2.44 9.51
C PHE A 207 7.10 2.50 7.97
N GLY A 208 6.17 3.13 7.28
CA GLY A 208 6.14 3.32 5.82
C GLY A 208 4.69 3.44 5.33
N ASN A 209 4.43 4.13 4.23
CA ASN A 209 3.12 4.07 3.58
C ASN A 209 2.94 2.73 2.83
N GLY A 210 1.79 2.51 2.20
CA GLY A 210 1.68 1.42 1.23
C GLY A 210 2.55 1.68 -0.01
N GLY A 211 2.80 0.64 -0.79
CA GLY A 211 3.64 0.70 -1.99
C GLY A 211 2.87 1.08 -3.25
N THR A 212 3.49 1.89 -4.11
CA THR A 212 2.99 2.16 -5.47
C THR A 212 3.96 1.58 -6.51
N LEU A 213 3.49 0.60 -7.28
CA LEU A 213 4.14 0.23 -8.54
C LEU A 213 3.52 1.05 -9.66
N GLU A 214 4.31 1.89 -10.32
CA GLU A 214 3.92 2.61 -11.53
C GLU A 214 4.62 2.00 -12.74
N ILE A 215 3.90 1.90 -13.85
CA ILE A 215 4.44 1.46 -15.13
C ILE A 215 4.01 2.47 -16.20
N THR A 216 4.97 2.92 -17.01
CA THR A 216 4.74 3.84 -18.13
C THR A 216 4.94 3.17 -19.48
N GLY A 217 4.38 3.75 -20.54
CA GLY A 217 4.53 3.26 -21.91
C GLY A 217 3.50 2.21 -22.29
N THR A 218 3.82 1.40 -23.30
CA THR A 218 2.91 0.40 -23.90
C THR A 218 3.46 -1.02 -23.82
N SER A 219 4.70 -1.19 -23.35
CA SER A 219 5.34 -2.49 -23.27
C SER A 219 4.75 -3.33 -22.15
N ALA A 220 4.50 -4.61 -22.45
CA ALA A 220 3.95 -5.55 -21.48
C ALA A 220 4.89 -5.74 -20.28
N GLN A 221 4.34 -6.04 -19.11
CA GLN A 221 5.12 -6.37 -17.91
C GLN A 221 4.53 -7.61 -17.25
N THR A 222 5.38 -8.42 -16.61
CA THR A 222 4.95 -9.66 -15.96
C THR A 222 5.57 -9.78 -14.58
N PHE A 223 4.72 -10.11 -13.60
CA PHE A 223 5.09 -10.44 -12.23
C PHE A 223 4.46 -11.77 -11.83
N GLY A 224 5.11 -12.48 -10.92
CA GLY A 224 4.60 -13.68 -10.29
C GLY A 224 3.56 -13.34 -9.23
N ALA A 225 3.47 -14.16 -8.17
CA ALA A 225 2.54 -13.94 -7.08
C ALA A 225 2.67 -12.52 -6.49
N VAL A 226 1.53 -11.88 -6.24
CA VAL A 226 1.44 -10.52 -5.70
C VAL A 226 0.97 -10.59 -4.26
N THR A 227 1.79 -10.10 -3.33
CA THR A 227 1.42 -9.93 -1.92
C THR A 227 1.13 -8.47 -1.62
N VAL A 228 -0.09 -8.19 -1.19
CA VAL A 228 -0.54 -6.87 -0.75
C VAL A 228 -0.54 -6.86 0.77
N ASN A 229 0.50 -6.25 1.36
CA ASN A 229 0.56 -6.06 2.81
C ASN A 229 -0.35 -4.90 3.24
N ALA A 230 -0.56 -4.76 4.56
CA ALA A 230 -1.32 -3.68 5.20
C ALA A 230 -1.05 -2.31 4.54
N LYS A 231 -1.99 -1.36 4.68
CA LYS A 231 -1.98 0.00 4.10
C LYS A 231 -2.62 0.10 2.71
N ALA A 232 -2.62 1.32 2.16
CA ALA A 232 -3.13 1.63 0.83
C ALA A 232 -2.05 1.41 -0.24
N ASN A 233 -2.23 0.39 -1.08
CA ASN A 233 -1.30 0.02 -2.13
C ASN A 233 -1.89 0.30 -3.52
N THR A 234 -1.02 0.56 -4.50
CA THR A 234 -1.44 0.87 -5.86
C THR A 234 -0.56 0.17 -6.89
N ILE A 235 -1.19 -0.38 -7.93
CA ILE A 235 -0.54 -0.66 -9.20
C ILE A 235 -1.13 0.29 -10.23
N ARG A 236 -0.28 1.07 -10.89
CA ARG A 236 -0.69 2.13 -11.81
C ARG A 236 -0.05 1.94 -13.19
N LEU A 237 -0.90 1.75 -14.19
CA LEU A 237 -0.56 1.68 -15.60
C LEU A 237 -0.94 3.01 -16.24
N THR A 238 0.06 3.79 -16.65
CA THR A 238 -0.17 5.11 -17.24
C THR A 238 -0.32 5.09 -18.75
N GLY A 239 0.03 3.99 -19.41
CA GLY A 239 -0.21 3.77 -20.84
C GLY A 239 -0.96 2.47 -21.11
N ALA A 240 -1.40 2.31 -22.36
CA ALA A 240 -2.12 1.14 -22.83
C ALA A 240 -1.15 -0.05 -22.98
N MET A 241 -1.02 -0.85 -21.91
CA MET A 241 -0.13 -2.00 -21.86
C MET A 241 -0.83 -3.24 -21.29
N ALA A 242 -0.26 -4.40 -21.56
CA ALA A 242 -0.63 -5.65 -20.89
C ALA A 242 0.18 -5.87 -19.61
N LEU A 243 -0.49 -6.03 -18.49
CA LEU A 243 0.11 -6.44 -17.22
C LEU A 243 -0.33 -7.86 -16.88
N THR A 244 0.62 -8.76 -16.68
CA THR A 244 0.38 -10.12 -16.16
C THR A 244 0.84 -10.21 -14.72
N LEU A 245 -0.03 -10.70 -13.85
CA LEU A 245 0.22 -10.93 -12.42
C LEU A 245 -0.01 -12.41 -12.08
N GLY A 246 0.69 -12.93 -11.08
CA GLY A 246 0.30 -14.17 -10.43
C GLY A 246 -0.93 -14.00 -9.54
N VAL A 247 -1.09 -14.90 -8.56
CA VAL A 247 -2.17 -14.81 -7.56
C VAL A 247 -1.98 -13.55 -6.71
N ILE A 248 -3.05 -12.79 -6.52
CA ILE A 248 -3.10 -11.62 -5.64
C ILE A 248 -3.58 -12.07 -4.27
N THR A 249 -2.67 -12.03 -3.30
CA THR A 249 -2.94 -12.36 -1.90
C THR A 249 -2.89 -11.09 -1.06
N ARG A 250 -3.82 -10.97 -0.13
CA ARG A 250 -4.00 -9.79 0.71
C ARG A 250 -3.78 -10.13 2.18
N THR A 251 -3.13 -9.24 2.93
CA THR A 251 -3.12 -9.29 4.40
C THR A 251 -4.23 -8.42 4.98
N THR A 252 -4.71 -8.73 6.17
CA THR A 252 -5.64 -7.89 6.96
C THR A 252 -5.27 -6.41 6.93
N GLY A 253 -6.26 -5.53 6.79
CA GLY A 253 -6.06 -4.09 6.84
C GLY A 253 -5.47 -3.46 5.58
N SER A 254 -5.23 -4.23 4.52
CA SER A 254 -4.71 -3.70 3.25
C SER A 254 -5.81 -3.42 2.23
N THR A 255 -5.50 -2.49 1.33
CA THR A 255 -6.31 -2.18 0.14
C THR A 255 -5.40 -2.10 -1.08
N LEU A 256 -5.94 -2.42 -2.25
CA LEU A 256 -5.24 -2.33 -3.53
C LEU A 256 -6.09 -1.53 -4.53
N ASN A 257 -5.51 -0.50 -5.14
CA ASN A 257 -6.09 0.13 -6.31
C ASN A 257 -5.34 -0.31 -7.57
N LEU A 258 -6.07 -0.84 -8.55
CA LEU A 258 -5.58 -1.05 -9.91
C LEU A 258 -5.97 0.17 -10.74
N SER A 259 -5.04 1.11 -10.90
CA SER A 259 -5.23 2.27 -11.77
C SER A 259 -4.75 1.93 -13.17
N VAL A 260 -5.67 1.72 -14.10
CA VAL A 260 -5.42 1.24 -15.46
C VAL A 260 -5.89 2.27 -16.46
N ALA A 261 -4.94 2.81 -17.23
CA ALA A 261 -5.22 3.69 -18.36
C ALA A 261 -6.11 3.01 -19.42
N THR A 262 -6.87 3.82 -20.17
CA THR A 262 -7.71 3.34 -21.26
C THR A 262 -6.89 2.50 -22.26
N GLY A 263 -7.40 1.32 -22.61
CA GLY A 263 -6.72 0.36 -23.48
C GLY A 263 -5.67 -0.53 -22.79
N GLY A 264 -5.36 -0.29 -21.52
CA GLY A 264 -4.56 -1.21 -20.71
C GLY A 264 -5.36 -2.44 -20.27
N THR A 265 -4.68 -3.57 -20.11
CA THR A 265 -5.30 -4.83 -19.68
C THR A 265 -4.51 -5.44 -18.53
N VAL A 266 -5.22 -6.00 -17.55
CA VAL A 266 -4.62 -6.73 -16.43
C VAL A 266 -5.09 -8.18 -16.46
N VAL A 267 -4.14 -9.10 -16.40
CA VAL A 267 -4.39 -10.54 -16.32
C VAL A 267 -3.79 -11.06 -15.01
N SER A 268 -4.49 -11.95 -14.32
CA SER A 268 -4.03 -12.57 -13.08
C SER A 268 -4.53 -14.01 -12.96
N THR A 269 -3.76 -14.85 -12.27
CA THR A 269 -4.19 -16.20 -11.87
C THR A 269 -5.03 -16.21 -10.60
N THR A 270 -5.52 -15.05 -10.14
CA THR A 270 -6.33 -14.94 -8.92
C THR A 270 -7.69 -15.58 -9.12
N THR A 271 -8.03 -16.55 -8.28
CA THR A 271 -9.37 -17.13 -8.22
C THR A 271 -10.37 -16.09 -7.74
N ALA A 272 -11.45 -15.91 -8.50
CA ALA A 272 -12.49 -14.95 -8.17
C ALA A 272 -13.26 -15.34 -6.90
N LEU A 273 -13.54 -14.35 -6.05
CA LEU A 273 -14.44 -14.45 -4.91
C LEU A 273 -15.72 -13.68 -5.23
N GLN A 274 -16.80 -14.39 -5.54
CA GLN A 274 -18.05 -13.78 -6.04
C GLN A 274 -17.83 -12.84 -7.22
N SER A 275 -17.01 -13.29 -8.19
CA SER A 275 -16.60 -12.53 -9.38
C SER A 275 -15.74 -11.28 -9.11
N LEU A 276 -15.34 -11.02 -7.85
CA LEU A 276 -14.38 -10.00 -7.49
C LEU A 276 -12.99 -10.59 -7.27
N VAL A 277 -11.97 -9.72 -7.32
CA VAL A 277 -10.64 -10.05 -6.76
C VAL A 277 -10.76 -10.24 -5.24
N ASN A 278 -11.41 -9.29 -4.58
CA ASN A 278 -11.85 -9.30 -3.17
C ASN A 278 -12.61 -7.98 -2.87
N GLY A 279 -13.25 -7.84 -1.71
CA GLY A 279 -13.90 -6.59 -1.28
C GLY A 279 -12.97 -5.51 -0.73
N ALA A 280 -11.71 -5.47 -1.18
CA ALA A 280 -10.73 -4.44 -0.83
C ALA A 280 -9.86 -4.00 -2.03
N THR A 281 -10.17 -4.48 -3.24
CA THR A 281 -9.44 -4.17 -4.46
C THR A 281 -10.32 -3.36 -5.40
N THR A 282 -9.88 -2.16 -5.76
CA THR A 282 -10.62 -1.25 -6.65
C THR A 282 -10.01 -1.22 -8.05
N TRP A 283 -10.85 -0.86 -9.01
CA TRP A 283 -10.48 -0.54 -10.38
C TRP A 283 -10.63 0.96 -10.58
N ASN A 284 -9.52 1.65 -10.84
CA ASN A 284 -9.44 3.10 -10.99
C ASN A 284 -10.00 3.90 -9.80
N GLY A 285 -10.09 3.30 -8.61
CA GLY A 285 -10.68 3.92 -7.42
C GLY A 285 -12.21 4.06 -7.44
N ASP A 286 -12.88 3.92 -8.58
CA ASP A 286 -14.33 4.19 -8.73
C ASP A 286 -15.20 2.94 -8.83
N ASP A 287 -14.60 1.77 -9.00
CA ASP A 287 -15.29 0.49 -9.06
C ASP A 287 -14.55 -0.60 -8.28
N TRP A 288 -15.23 -1.71 -8.01
CA TRP A 288 -14.56 -2.92 -7.55
C TRP A 288 -13.81 -3.59 -8.71
N ALA A 289 -12.68 -4.22 -8.42
CA ALA A 289 -11.99 -5.05 -9.39
C ALA A 289 -12.65 -6.43 -9.48
N ALA A 290 -13.07 -6.80 -10.69
CA ALA A 290 -13.60 -8.12 -11.03
C ALA A 290 -12.47 -9.09 -11.39
N ALA A 291 -12.64 -10.35 -11.03
CA ALA A 291 -11.83 -11.45 -11.56
C ALA A 291 -12.76 -12.38 -12.35
N SER A 292 -12.45 -12.61 -13.63
CA SER A 292 -13.21 -13.51 -14.50
C SER A 292 -12.27 -14.28 -15.42
N GLY A 293 -12.18 -15.59 -15.18
CA GLY A 293 -11.11 -16.41 -15.76
C GLY A 293 -9.74 -15.85 -15.34
N SER A 294 -8.93 -15.46 -16.31
CA SER A 294 -7.64 -14.80 -16.07
C SER A 294 -7.71 -13.27 -16.12
N ALA A 295 -8.82 -12.66 -16.54
CA ALA A 295 -8.91 -11.22 -16.70
C ALA A 295 -9.27 -10.51 -15.39
N ILE A 296 -8.58 -9.41 -15.11
CA ILE A 296 -8.95 -8.46 -14.06
C ILE A 296 -9.49 -7.20 -14.72
N THR A 297 -10.72 -6.84 -14.39
CA THR A 297 -11.46 -5.77 -15.07
C THR A 297 -12.28 -4.95 -14.08
N ARG A 298 -12.94 -3.90 -14.58
CA ARG A 298 -13.98 -3.19 -13.85
C ARG A 298 -15.18 -4.11 -13.59
N PHE A 299 -15.64 -4.21 -12.35
CA PHE A 299 -16.85 -4.96 -12.05
C PHE A 299 -18.11 -4.27 -12.61
N THR A 300 -18.99 -5.04 -13.23
CA THR A 300 -20.20 -4.53 -13.91
C THR A 300 -21.47 -5.31 -13.58
N ALA A 301 -21.36 -6.50 -13.00
CA ALA A 301 -22.48 -7.39 -12.70
C ALA A 301 -23.14 -7.07 -11.35
N TYR A 302 -23.42 -5.79 -11.10
CA TYR A 302 -24.09 -5.34 -9.89
C TYR A 302 -25.60 -5.62 -9.95
N ASP A 303 -26.18 -5.97 -8.81
CA ASP A 303 -27.61 -5.82 -8.59
C ASP A 303 -27.92 -4.34 -8.37
N ALA A 304 -28.59 -3.73 -9.34
CA ALA A 304 -28.95 -2.32 -9.29
C ALA A 304 -30.17 -2.08 -8.40
N LEU A 305 -29.99 -1.26 -7.37
CA LEU A 305 -31.08 -0.79 -6.51
C LEU A 305 -31.78 0.37 -7.20
N THR A 306 -32.85 0.05 -7.93
CA THR A 306 -33.65 1.02 -8.68
C THR A 306 -35.02 1.17 -8.04
N GLY A 307 -35.44 2.41 -7.78
CA GLY A 307 -36.71 2.69 -7.14
C GLY A 307 -37.04 4.18 -7.19
N THR A 308 -38.00 4.54 -8.03
CA THR A 308 -38.43 5.93 -8.24
C THR A 308 -39.69 6.32 -7.46
N LEU A 309 -40.58 5.35 -7.22
CA LEU A 309 -41.86 5.53 -6.49
C LEU A 309 -41.87 4.87 -5.10
N SER A 310 -41.03 3.85 -4.90
CA SER A 310 -40.85 3.16 -3.62
C SER A 310 -39.37 2.98 -3.34
N ALA A 311 -39.02 2.92 -2.06
CA ALA A 311 -37.65 2.67 -1.62
C ALA A 311 -37.17 1.30 -2.11
N PRO A 312 -36.10 1.22 -2.91
CA PRO A 312 -35.54 -0.07 -3.29
C PRO A 312 -34.94 -0.75 -2.05
N THR A 313 -34.92 -2.08 -2.07
CA THR A 313 -34.49 -2.86 -0.92
C THR A 313 -33.39 -3.85 -1.27
N ILE A 314 -32.46 -4.03 -0.34
CA ILE A 314 -31.44 -5.08 -0.39
C ILE A 314 -32.09 -6.38 0.09
N THR A 315 -32.03 -7.40 -0.77
CA THR A 315 -32.44 -8.77 -0.44
C THR A 315 -31.23 -9.64 -0.11
N THR A 316 -31.43 -10.66 0.73
CA THR A 316 -30.43 -11.71 0.99
C THR A 316 -30.05 -12.44 -0.29
N GLY A 317 -28.76 -12.77 -0.46
CA GLY A 317 -28.40 -13.90 -1.32
C GLY A 317 -29.03 -15.20 -0.81
N ALA A 318 -29.28 -16.18 -1.69
CA ALA A 318 -29.88 -17.46 -1.31
C ALA A 318 -29.03 -18.24 -0.29
N SER A 319 -27.73 -17.97 -0.24
CA SER A 319 -26.74 -18.53 0.67
C SER A 319 -25.59 -17.55 0.90
N ILE A 320 -24.89 -17.71 2.02
CA ILE A 320 -23.64 -17.04 2.40
C ILE A 320 -22.48 -17.23 1.40
N THR A 321 -22.57 -18.25 0.55
CA THR A 321 -21.63 -18.54 -0.54
C THR A 321 -22.06 -17.96 -1.89
N THR A 322 -23.23 -17.31 -1.95
CA THR A 322 -23.84 -16.74 -3.17
C THR A 322 -24.19 -15.26 -2.96
N THR A 323 -23.36 -14.55 -2.19
CA THR A 323 -23.62 -13.15 -1.84
C THR A 323 -23.54 -12.24 -3.06
N LYS A 324 -24.43 -11.25 -3.09
CA LYS A 324 -24.63 -10.29 -4.18
C LYS A 324 -23.76 -9.05 -4.00
N ASN A 325 -23.39 -8.41 -5.10
CA ASN A 325 -22.76 -7.09 -5.10
C ASN A 325 -23.82 -6.07 -5.54
N TYR A 326 -24.07 -5.03 -4.76
CA TYR A 326 -25.11 -4.04 -5.06
C TYR A 326 -24.53 -2.73 -5.54
N ILE A 327 -25.27 -2.02 -6.39
CA ILE A 327 -25.01 -0.63 -6.73
C ILE A 327 -26.21 0.25 -6.36
N ILE A 328 -25.92 1.34 -5.66
CA ILE A 328 -26.82 2.46 -5.42
C ILE A 328 -26.34 3.57 -6.37
N SER A 329 -27.17 3.96 -7.33
CA SER A 329 -26.82 4.94 -8.36
C SER A 329 -27.93 5.97 -8.54
N GLY A 330 -27.70 7.00 -9.36
CA GLY A 330 -28.72 8.00 -9.71
C GLY A 330 -29.99 7.43 -10.37
N ALA A 331 -30.07 6.13 -10.65
CA ALA A 331 -31.29 5.45 -11.08
C ALA A 331 -32.32 5.21 -9.95
N THR A 332 -31.95 5.37 -8.67
CA THR A 332 -32.91 5.46 -7.56
C THR A 332 -33.19 6.93 -7.24
N THR A 333 -34.42 7.29 -6.87
CA THR A 333 -34.74 8.60 -6.28
C THR A 333 -35.00 8.50 -4.77
N ASN A 334 -34.94 7.29 -4.22
CA ASN A 334 -35.23 7.01 -2.82
C ASN A 334 -33.99 6.56 -2.05
N ASN A 335 -34.11 6.63 -0.72
CA ASN A 335 -33.22 5.92 0.20
C ASN A 335 -33.38 4.40 0.04
N VAL A 336 -32.34 3.65 0.39
CA VAL A 336 -32.31 2.19 0.24
C VAL A 336 -32.63 1.55 1.59
N GLY A 337 -33.48 0.52 1.60
CA GLY A 337 -33.79 -0.27 2.80
C GLY A 337 -33.26 -1.70 2.72
N LEU A 338 -33.48 -2.48 3.78
CA LEU A 338 -33.46 -3.95 3.70
C LEU A 338 -34.86 -4.46 3.37
N ALA A 339 -34.96 -5.51 2.55
CA ALA A 339 -36.27 -6.07 2.14
C ALA A 339 -37.00 -6.71 3.33
N THR A 340 -36.22 -7.35 4.20
CA THR A 340 -36.63 -7.82 5.50
C THR A 340 -35.51 -7.49 6.47
N ALA A 341 -35.84 -7.03 7.67
CA ALA A 341 -34.84 -6.88 8.72
C ALA A 341 -34.24 -8.26 9.03
N GLY A 342 -33.00 -8.50 8.61
CA GLY A 342 -32.26 -9.71 8.98
C GLY A 342 -32.12 -9.78 10.49
N THR A 343 -31.96 -10.98 11.04
CA THR A 343 -31.68 -11.17 12.48
C THR A 343 -30.18 -11.41 12.69
N LEU A 344 -29.72 -11.41 13.95
CA LEU A 344 -28.32 -11.77 14.24
C LEU A 344 -27.97 -13.17 13.71
N LEU A 345 -28.92 -14.12 13.76
CA LEU A 345 -28.72 -15.51 13.30
C LEU A 345 -28.89 -15.67 11.78
N LEU A 346 -29.71 -14.82 11.16
CA LEU A 346 -29.98 -14.80 9.72
C LEU A 346 -29.87 -13.36 9.19
N PRO A 347 -28.65 -12.80 9.12
CA PRO A 347 -28.45 -11.45 8.61
C PRO A 347 -28.68 -11.39 7.10
N VAL A 348 -28.86 -10.18 6.57
CA VAL A 348 -28.84 -9.95 5.14
C VAL A 348 -27.41 -10.09 4.63
N TYR A 349 -27.13 -11.14 3.85
CA TYR A 349 -25.79 -11.42 3.32
C TYR A 349 -25.57 -10.80 1.95
N ILE A 350 -24.60 -9.90 1.86
CA ILE A 350 -24.11 -9.31 0.61
C ILE A 350 -22.58 -9.29 0.62
N ASN A 351 -21.97 -9.13 -0.55
CA ASN A 351 -20.51 -9.07 -0.66
C ASN A 351 -20.01 -7.63 -0.54
N THR A 352 -20.47 -6.76 -1.43
CA THR A 352 -20.07 -5.35 -1.47
C THR A 352 -21.23 -4.43 -1.86
N ILE A 353 -21.09 -3.14 -1.55
CA ILE A 353 -21.92 -2.06 -2.06
C ILE A 353 -21.02 -1.07 -2.81
N LYS A 354 -21.44 -0.67 -4.01
CA LYS A 354 -20.96 0.55 -4.67
C LYS A 354 -22.01 1.65 -4.54
N TYR A 355 -21.58 2.81 -4.08
CA TYR A 355 -22.36 4.04 -4.08
C TYR A 355 -21.83 4.97 -5.17
N ASN A 356 -22.70 5.32 -6.11
CA ASN A 356 -22.38 6.12 -7.29
C ASN A 356 -23.59 6.97 -7.69
N ASP A 357 -24.03 7.80 -6.76
CA ASP A 357 -25.12 8.75 -6.91
C ASP A 357 -24.63 10.11 -6.44
N THR A 358 -24.91 11.16 -7.21
CA THR A 358 -24.51 12.54 -6.90
C THR A 358 -25.34 13.16 -5.78
N LEU A 359 -26.54 12.64 -5.53
CA LEU A 359 -27.38 13.07 -4.42
C LEU A 359 -26.93 12.43 -3.11
N ASP A 360 -27.45 12.91 -1.99
CA ASP A 360 -27.24 12.27 -0.69
C ASP A 360 -28.21 11.10 -0.51
N ARG A 361 -27.73 9.98 0.03
CA ARG A 361 -28.56 8.80 0.30
C ARG A 361 -28.35 8.27 1.71
N THR A 362 -29.43 7.68 2.22
CA THR A 362 -29.39 6.83 3.41
C THR A 362 -29.58 5.38 3.02
N LEU A 363 -28.66 4.52 3.46
CA LEU A 363 -28.86 3.09 3.57
C LEU A 363 -29.49 2.78 4.93
N ASN A 364 -30.81 2.60 4.95
CA ASN A 364 -31.58 2.31 6.14
C ASN A 364 -31.56 0.81 6.48
N ILE A 365 -30.78 0.45 7.49
CA ILE A 365 -30.70 -0.92 8.00
C ILE A 365 -31.92 -1.26 8.90
N GLY A 366 -32.49 -0.27 9.58
CA GLY A 366 -33.57 -0.43 10.54
C GLY A 366 -33.10 -0.94 11.92
N SER A 367 -33.82 -0.59 12.99
CA SER A 367 -33.40 -0.82 14.39
C SER A 367 -33.10 -2.29 14.74
N ALA A 368 -33.82 -3.23 14.14
CA ALA A 368 -33.62 -4.67 14.33
C ALA A 368 -32.82 -5.33 13.18
N GLY A 369 -32.42 -4.57 12.16
CA GLY A 369 -31.79 -5.11 10.97
C GLY A 369 -30.31 -5.43 11.16
N PHE A 370 -29.90 -6.56 10.58
CA PHE A 370 -28.51 -6.98 10.50
C PHE A 370 -28.09 -7.11 9.03
N LEU A 371 -27.11 -6.32 8.61
CA LEU A 371 -26.49 -6.40 7.29
C LEU A 371 -25.06 -6.94 7.43
N ARG A 372 -24.71 -7.92 6.61
CA ARG A 372 -23.37 -8.53 6.61
C ARG A 372 -22.73 -8.37 5.24
N LEU A 373 -21.51 -7.85 5.25
CA LEU A 373 -20.70 -7.58 4.06
C LEU A 373 -19.53 -8.55 3.99
N GLY A 374 -19.36 -9.21 2.85
CA GLY A 374 -18.29 -10.18 2.58
C GLY A 374 -18.80 -11.61 2.54
N THR A 375 -17.93 -12.55 2.20
CA THR A 375 -18.26 -13.98 2.08
C THR A 375 -17.63 -14.81 3.21
N VAL A 376 -17.87 -16.11 3.19
CA VAL A 376 -17.24 -17.08 4.09
C VAL A 376 -16.35 -18.00 3.30
N ALA A 377 -15.07 -18.10 3.68
CA ALA A 377 -14.25 -19.22 3.25
C ALA A 377 -14.74 -20.51 3.92
N ALA A 378 -14.80 -21.58 3.13
CA ALA A 378 -15.20 -22.89 3.60
C ALA A 378 -14.33 -23.43 4.76
N THR A 379 -13.10 -22.93 4.98
CA THR A 379 -12.29 -23.26 6.17
C THR A 379 -11.14 -22.26 6.40
N GLY A 380 -11.06 -21.66 7.60
CA GLY A 380 -9.78 -21.39 8.29
C GLY A 380 -8.86 -20.21 7.91
N GLY A 381 -9.23 -19.25 7.04
CA GLY A 381 -8.32 -18.13 6.73
C GLY A 381 -9.02 -16.86 6.24
N VAL A 382 -8.46 -15.69 6.56
CA VAL A 382 -8.94 -14.36 6.17
C VAL A 382 -9.00 -14.27 4.64
N THR A 383 -10.18 -14.40 4.05
CA THR A 383 -10.28 -14.47 2.58
C THR A 383 -11.46 -13.69 2.00
N ALA A 384 -12.22 -12.95 2.80
CA ALA A 384 -13.37 -12.23 2.27
C ALA A 384 -13.64 -10.90 2.99
N ALA A 385 -12.83 -9.89 2.68
CA ALA A 385 -13.26 -8.52 2.94
C ALA A 385 -14.60 -8.27 2.24
N GLY A 386 -15.55 -7.71 2.97
CA GLY A 386 -16.70 -7.02 2.40
C GLY A 386 -16.50 -5.53 2.52
N GLY A 387 -17.11 -4.77 1.63
CA GLY A 387 -16.86 -3.34 1.64
C GLY A 387 -17.93 -2.47 1.01
N ILE A 388 -17.83 -1.21 1.35
CA ILE A 388 -18.62 -0.12 0.81
C ILE A 388 -17.66 0.83 0.11
N LEU A 389 -17.85 0.98 -1.20
CA LEU A 389 -17.09 1.88 -2.05
C LEU A 389 -17.97 3.06 -2.43
N VAL A 390 -17.54 4.27 -2.10
CA VAL A 390 -18.13 5.51 -2.60
C VAL A 390 -17.27 6.02 -3.75
N ALA A 391 -17.84 6.03 -4.96
CA ALA A 391 -17.17 6.49 -6.17
C ALA A 391 -16.97 8.01 -6.16
N SER A 392 -16.03 8.49 -6.97
CA SER A 392 -15.80 9.92 -7.16
C SER A 392 -17.06 10.64 -7.66
N GLY A 393 -17.24 11.89 -7.23
CA GLY A 393 -18.41 12.70 -7.58
C GLY A 393 -19.72 12.30 -6.87
N SER A 394 -19.73 11.27 -6.02
CA SER A 394 -20.95 10.87 -5.29
C SER A 394 -21.30 11.85 -4.16
N GLY A 395 -22.58 11.97 -3.81
CA GLY A 395 -23.04 12.71 -2.64
C GLY A 395 -22.66 12.04 -1.32
N ALA A 396 -23.22 12.50 -0.20
CA ALA A 396 -22.98 11.89 1.10
C ALA A 396 -23.73 10.56 1.22
N LEU A 397 -23.09 9.57 1.83
CA LEU A 397 -23.71 8.28 2.16
C LEU A 397 -23.85 8.17 3.67
N THR A 398 -25.10 8.08 4.13
CA THR A 398 -25.41 7.77 5.53
C THR A 398 -25.81 6.31 5.66
N ILE A 399 -25.19 5.57 6.57
CA ILE A 399 -25.46 4.16 6.85
C ILE A 399 -26.13 4.07 8.22
N GLY A 400 -27.40 3.69 8.21
CA GLY A 400 -28.28 3.70 9.36
C GLY A 400 -28.90 5.07 9.63
N VAL A 401 -30.15 5.06 10.09
CA VAL A 401 -30.84 6.27 10.56
C VAL A 401 -30.51 6.46 12.04
N SER A 402 -30.11 7.67 12.45
CA SER A 402 -29.85 7.97 13.86
C SER A 402 -31.06 7.59 14.74
N GLY A 403 -30.81 6.93 15.87
CA GLY A 403 -31.85 6.41 16.78
C GLY A 403 -32.51 5.09 16.32
N SER A 404 -32.26 4.60 15.11
CA SER A 404 -32.80 3.33 14.59
C SER A 404 -31.84 2.67 13.59
N ALA A 405 -30.55 2.74 13.89
CA ALA A 405 -29.51 2.60 12.88
C ALA A 405 -29.20 1.16 12.44
N GLY A 406 -29.64 0.14 13.18
CA GLY A 406 -29.34 -1.26 12.90
C GLY A 406 -27.87 -1.63 13.06
N THR A 407 -27.50 -2.83 12.62
CA THR A 407 -26.15 -3.40 12.78
C THR A 407 -25.53 -3.79 11.44
N ILE A 408 -24.25 -3.47 11.26
CA ILE A 408 -23.42 -3.95 10.16
C ILE A 408 -22.27 -4.83 10.66
N MET A 409 -21.93 -5.88 9.91
CA MET A 409 -20.91 -6.87 10.25
C MET A 409 -20.02 -7.23 9.05
N ALA A 410 -18.79 -7.67 9.32
CA ALA A 410 -17.85 -8.17 8.30
C ALA A 410 -17.85 -9.71 8.22
N GLY A 411 -17.98 -10.27 7.01
CA GLY A 411 -17.73 -11.67 6.64
C GLY A 411 -18.29 -12.72 7.58
N GLY A 412 -17.82 -13.98 7.48
CA GLY A 412 -18.06 -15.04 8.48
C GLY A 412 -19.48 -15.61 8.56
N THR A 413 -19.62 -16.79 9.20
CA THR A 413 -20.91 -17.27 9.73
C THR A 413 -21.09 -16.76 11.15
N THR A 414 -22.29 -16.88 11.71
CA THR A 414 -22.59 -16.53 13.10
C THR A 414 -21.88 -17.42 14.13
N THR A 415 -21.31 -18.54 13.68
CA THR A 415 -20.59 -19.53 14.51
C THR A 415 -19.10 -19.66 14.18
N SER A 416 -18.61 -19.07 13.08
CA SER A 416 -17.19 -19.15 12.72
C SER A 416 -16.36 -18.06 13.40
N SER A 417 -15.23 -18.44 13.97
CA SER A 417 -14.19 -17.56 14.53
C SER A 417 -13.33 -16.84 13.48
N GLY A 418 -13.77 -16.79 12.21
CA GLY A 418 -13.00 -16.21 11.12
C GLY A 418 -12.90 -14.68 11.21
N LEU A 419 -11.69 -14.15 10.98
CA LEU A 419 -11.44 -12.70 10.89
C LEU A 419 -12.14 -12.12 9.65
N GLY A 420 -12.80 -10.96 9.80
CA GLY A 420 -13.41 -10.23 8.69
C GLY A 420 -13.00 -8.76 8.69
N ASP A 421 -12.58 -8.25 7.52
CA ASP A 421 -12.40 -6.81 7.31
C ASP A 421 -13.71 -6.21 6.79
N LEU A 422 -14.22 -5.19 7.48
CA LEU A 422 -15.20 -4.26 6.94
C LEU A 422 -14.47 -3.08 6.32
N VAL A 423 -14.50 -3.00 4.99
CA VAL A 423 -13.72 -2.02 4.23
C VAL A 423 -14.60 -0.85 3.79
N PHE A 424 -14.17 0.36 4.11
CA PHE A 424 -14.74 1.60 3.61
C PHE A 424 -13.72 2.28 2.69
N ILE A 425 -14.11 2.49 1.44
CA ILE A 425 -13.32 3.27 0.48
C ILE A 425 -14.14 4.49 0.10
N ASN A 426 -13.57 5.67 0.33
CA ASN A 426 -14.22 6.93 -0.05
C ASN A 426 -13.38 7.66 -1.10
N ASN A 427 -13.82 7.60 -2.35
CA ASN A 427 -13.23 8.34 -3.45
C ASN A 427 -13.99 9.65 -3.74
N SER A 428 -14.99 10.00 -2.94
CA SER A 428 -15.73 11.26 -3.05
C SER A 428 -15.20 12.34 -2.10
N THR A 429 -15.50 13.60 -2.43
CA THR A 429 -15.36 14.74 -1.53
C THR A 429 -16.42 14.76 -0.43
N SER A 430 -17.51 14.01 -0.62
CA SER A 430 -18.61 13.87 0.34
C SER A 430 -18.30 12.82 1.41
N ASN A 431 -18.96 12.90 2.56
CA ASN A 431 -18.68 12.01 3.69
C ASN A 431 -19.43 10.68 3.60
N ILE A 432 -18.83 9.65 4.19
CA ILE A 432 -19.53 8.45 4.64
C ILE A 432 -19.81 8.64 6.14
N THR A 433 -21.07 8.55 6.55
CA THR A 433 -21.46 8.58 7.97
C THR A 433 -22.05 7.24 8.37
N VAL A 434 -21.48 6.60 9.38
CA VAL A 434 -21.93 5.30 9.90
C VAL A 434 -22.59 5.49 11.26
N ASN A 435 -23.93 5.56 11.25
CA ASN A 435 -24.74 5.55 12.46
C ASN A 435 -25.02 4.14 12.95
N SER A 436 -25.06 3.15 12.04
CA SER A 436 -25.23 1.74 12.39
C SER A 436 -24.13 1.27 13.33
N VAL A 437 -24.46 0.33 14.21
CA VAL A 437 -23.45 -0.36 15.02
C VAL A 437 -22.60 -1.23 14.11
N ILE A 438 -21.30 -0.99 14.06
CA ILE A 438 -20.34 -1.97 13.52
C ILE A 438 -20.08 -2.99 14.62
N SER A 439 -20.54 -4.21 14.41
CA SER A 439 -20.41 -5.31 15.38
C SER A 439 -19.26 -6.25 15.06
N TYR A 440 -18.78 -6.96 16.08
CA TYR A 440 -17.95 -8.15 15.90
C TYR A 440 -18.72 -9.21 15.08
N ASN A 441 -17.96 -10.10 14.45
CA ASN A 441 -18.46 -11.11 13.54
C ASN A 441 -19.08 -12.31 14.29
N GLY A 442 -20.41 -12.48 14.28
CA GLY A 442 -21.05 -13.66 14.85
C GLY A 442 -21.06 -13.70 16.39
N ALA A 443 -20.80 -14.86 16.99
CA ALA A 443 -20.71 -15.01 18.46
C ALA A 443 -19.50 -14.24 19.03
N THR A 444 -19.59 -13.86 20.32
CA THR A 444 -18.81 -12.85 21.07
C THR A 444 -17.26 -12.93 21.03
N THR A 445 -16.66 -13.83 20.26
CA THR A 445 -15.21 -14.08 20.22
C THR A 445 -14.55 -13.83 18.87
N ALA A 446 -15.27 -13.70 17.76
CA ALA A 446 -14.63 -13.43 16.47
C ALA A 446 -14.25 -11.95 16.32
N VAL A 447 -13.25 -11.69 15.47
CA VAL A 447 -12.68 -10.35 15.31
C VAL A 447 -13.17 -9.69 14.03
N THR A 448 -13.66 -8.45 14.16
CA THR A 448 -13.95 -7.56 13.03
C THR A 448 -12.96 -6.41 13.01
N HIS A 449 -12.24 -6.30 11.91
CA HIS A 449 -11.41 -5.13 11.62
C HIS A 449 -12.22 -4.12 10.83
N VAL A 450 -11.96 -2.84 11.07
CA VAL A 450 -12.49 -1.76 10.24
C VAL A 450 -11.34 -1.16 9.46
N VAL A 451 -11.47 -1.09 8.14
CA VAL A 451 -10.43 -0.59 7.24
C VAL A 451 -10.97 0.62 6.51
N TYR A 452 -10.32 1.76 6.68
CA TYR A 452 -10.65 2.99 5.95
C TYR A 452 -9.54 3.37 4.97
N ASN A 453 -9.92 3.64 3.73
CA ASN A 453 -9.06 4.16 2.68
C ASN A 453 -9.76 5.33 1.96
N GLY A 454 -9.49 6.56 2.41
CA GLY A 454 -9.97 7.78 1.75
C GLY A 454 -9.04 8.23 0.63
N MET A 455 -9.53 8.17 -0.61
CA MET A 455 -8.80 8.56 -1.83
C MET A 455 -9.08 10.01 -2.27
N SER A 456 -10.03 10.69 -1.60
CA SER A 456 -10.39 12.09 -1.80
C SER A 456 -10.54 12.81 -0.45
N THR A 457 -11.14 14.01 -0.42
CA THR A 457 -11.26 14.84 0.79
C THR A 457 -12.44 14.46 1.69
N GLY A 458 -13.34 13.59 1.23
CA GLY A 458 -14.43 13.07 2.02
C GLY A 458 -13.94 12.28 3.23
N LYS A 459 -14.72 12.28 4.31
CA LYS A 459 -14.38 11.61 5.56
C LYS A 459 -15.11 10.28 5.70
N LEU A 460 -14.60 9.43 6.59
CA LEU A 460 -15.41 8.41 7.26
C LEU A 460 -15.73 8.91 8.67
N ILE A 461 -17.02 9.05 8.96
CA ILE A 461 -17.52 9.47 10.27
C ILE A 461 -18.12 8.24 10.95
N LEU A 462 -17.55 7.83 12.08
CA LEU A 462 -18.13 6.77 12.92
C LEU A 462 -18.94 7.43 14.03
N ALA A 463 -20.25 7.16 14.05
CA ALA A 463 -21.19 7.71 15.03
C ALA A 463 -21.93 6.61 15.83
N GLY A 464 -21.96 5.38 15.31
CA GLY A 464 -22.56 4.24 15.99
C GLY A 464 -21.85 3.86 17.30
N ALA A 465 -22.59 3.24 18.21
CA ALA A 465 -22.06 2.61 19.42
C ALA A 465 -21.39 1.28 19.06
N ASN A 466 -20.27 1.35 18.36
CA ASN A 466 -19.62 0.19 17.77
C ASN A 466 -19.13 -0.81 18.83
N THR A 467 -19.18 -2.10 18.47
CA THR A 467 -18.75 -3.21 19.33
C THR A 467 -17.67 -4.07 18.66
N PHE A 468 -17.22 -3.76 17.44
CA PHE A 468 -16.08 -4.45 16.85
C PHE A 468 -14.86 -4.41 17.78
N ASN A 469 -14.08 -5.48 17.74
CA ASN A 469 -12.98 -5.75 18.65
C ASN A 469 -11.63 -5.96 17.95
N GLY A 470 -11.58 -5.75 16.64
CA GLY A 470 -10.36 -5.73 15.87
C GLY A 470 -9.78 -4.33 15.72
N THR A 471 -8.63 -4.29 15.06
CA THR A 471 -7.95 -3.05 14.66
C THR A 471 -8.81 -2.18 13.74
N LEU A 472 -8.81 -0.88 14.02
CA LEU A 472 -9.20 0.21 13.13
C LEU A 472 -7.98 0.66 12.32
N PHE A 473 -7.95 0.31 11.03
CA PHE A 473 -6.91 0.72 10.10
C PHE A 473 -7.32 2.00 9.37
N ILE A 474 -6.54 3.07 9.52
CA ILE A 474 -6.73 4.34 8.81
C ILE A 474 -5.59 4.46 7.78
N ASN A 475 -5.81 3.87 6.60
CA ASN A 475 -4.79 3.77 5.55
C ASN A 475 -4.54 5.09 4.84
N SER A 476 -5.58 5.91 4.67
CA SER A 476 -5.54 7.22 4.00
C SER A 476 -6.81 8.01 4.31
N GLY A 477 -6.84 9.30 3.97
CA GLY A 477 -7.98 10.19 4.21
C GLY A 477 -8.21 10.51 5.69
N THR A 478 -9.35 11.11 6.02
CA THR A 478 -9.71 11.46 7.41
C THR A 478 -10.80 10.55 7.96
N LEU A 479 -10.53 9.91 9.10
CA LEU A 479 -11.54 9.28 9.94
C LEU A 479 -11.88 10.23 11.10
N GLU A 480 -13.17 10.51 11.30
CA GLU A 480 -13.65 11.43 12.32
C GLU A 480 -14.63 10.75 13.28
N VAL A 481 -14.54 11.09 14.55
CA VAL A 481 -15.50 10.71 15.59
C VAL A 481 -15.94 11.93 16.39
N ALA A 482 -17.22 11.97 16.77
CA ALA A 482 -17.78 13.05 17.59
C ALA A 482 -17.65 12.78 19.10
N THR A 483 -17.42 11.52 19.48
CA THR A 483 -17.15 11.09 20.84
C THR A 483 -16.03 10.05 20.84
N VAL A 484 -15.30 9.96 21.94
CA VAL A 484 -14.34 8.88 22.21
C VAL A 484 -14.82 8.07 23.39
N ASN A 485 -14.54 6.77 23.38
CA ASN A 485 -14.90 5.83 24.43
C ASN A 485 -13.65 5.19 25.04
N LEU A 486 -13.81 4.60 26.23
CA LEU A 486 -12.82 3.66 26.78
C LEU A 486 -12.86 2.35 25.98
N ALA A 487 -11.73 1.67 25.87
CA ALA A 487 -11.49 0.50 25.03
C ALA A 487 -12.47 -0.64 25.33
N VAL A 488 -12.83 -0.86 26.60
CA VAL A 488 -13.77 -1.93 26.98
C VAL A 488 -15.25 -1.56 26.77
N ALA A 489 -15.54 -0.28 26.52
CA ALA A 489 -16.89 0.23 26.31
C ALA A 489 -17.25 0.28 24.82
N SER A 490 -18.54 0.15 24.50
CA SER A 490 -19.01 0.43 23.13
C SER A 490 -19.01 1.93 22.87
N GLY A 491 -18.62 2.31 21.67
CA GLY A 491 -18.62 3.69 21.20
C GLY A 491 -18.06 3.77 19.79
N PRO A 492 -17.87 4.97 19.21
CA PRO A 492 -17.39 5.12 17.85
C PRO A 492 -16.11 4.36 17.51
N LEU A 493 -15.22 4.16 18.49
CA LEU A 493 -13.93 3.49 18.30
C LEU A 493 -13.97 1.96 18.50
N GLY A 494 -15.14 1.39 18.77
CA GLY A 494 -15.30 -0.05 19.01
C GLY A 494 -14.91 -0.47 20.44
N LYS A 495 -14.98 -1.79 20.69
CA LYS A 495 -14.62 -2.46 21.95
C LYS A 495 -13.33 -3.25 21.80
N SER A 496 -12.20 -2.71 22.22
CA SER A 496 -10.89 -3.37 22.16
C SER A 496 -10.24 -3.53 23.55
N SER A 497 -9.05 -4.14 23.61
CA SER A 497 -8.16 -3.98 24.78
C SER A 497 -7.51 -2.58 24.73
N ALA A 498 -6.76 -2.12 25.74
CA ALA A 498 -5.99 -0.86 25.66
C ALA A 498 -4.67 -0.98 24.86
N GLY A 499 -4.58 -1.96 23.94
CA GLY A 499 -3.34 -2.29 23.23
C GLY A 499 -2.98 -1.32 22.10
N VAL A 500 -1.67 -1.21 21.79
CA VAL A 500 -1.16 -0.36 20.68
C VAL A 500 -1.67 -0.77 19.29
N GLY A 501 -2.24 -1.97 19.17
CA GLY A 501 -2.81 -2.54 17.93
C GLY A 501 -4.24 -2.10 17.62
N ASN A 502 -4.85 -1.22 18.42
CA ASN A 502 -6.26 -0.88 18.23
C ASN A 502 -6.48 0.09 17.08
N ILE A 503 -5.75 1.21 17.06
CA ILE A 503 -5.87 2.24 16.02
C ILE A 503 -4.53 2.34 15.30
N LEU A 504 -4.52 1.98 14.02
CA LEU A 504 -3.32 2.02 13.18
C LEU A 504 -3.43 3.14 12.16
N LEU A 505 -2.61 4.17 12.35
CA LEU A 505 -2.48 5.30 11.43
C LEU A 505 -1.43 4.95 10.37
N ASN A 506 -1.93 4.53 9.22
CA ASN A 506 -1.16 3.91 8.15
C ASN A 506 -0.88 4.89 7.00
N GLY A 507 -1.07 6.20 7.24
CA GLY A 507 -1.00 7.27 6.25
C GLY A 507 -2.19 8.22 6.27
N GLY A 508 -3.25 7.89 7.03
CA GLY A 508 -4.42 8.73 7.18
C GLY A 508 -4.38 9.67 8.39
N THR A 509 -5.48 10.39 8.57
CA THR A 509 -5.74 11.30 9.68
C THR A 509 -6.82 10.70 10.58
N PHE A 510 -6.54 10.62 11.87
CA PHE A 510 -7.58 10.46 12.88
C PHE A 510 -7.99 11.85 13.39
N ARG A 511 -9.27 12.05 13.67
CA ARG A 511 -9.77 13.31 14.23
C ARG A 511 -10.88 13.04 15.26
N ALA A 512 -10.67 13.50 16.48
CA ALA A 512 -11.71 13.57 17.48
C ALA A 512 -12.32 14.99 17.49
N ASN A 513 -13.51 15.14 16.91
CA ASN A 513 -14.23 16.42 16.83
C ASN A 513 -15.24 16.52 17.97
N LEU A 514 -14.73 16.67 19.18
CA LEU A 514 -15.51 16.53 20.41
C LEU A 514 -16.27 17.82 20.74
N SER A 515 -17.55 17.69 21.11
CA SER A 515 -18.35 18.82 21.64
C SER A 515 -18.17 19.04 23.15
N ALA A 516 -17.52 18.09 23.84
CA ALA A 516 -17.18 18.15 25.25
C ALA A 516 -15.91 17.31 25.51
N ASN A 517 -15.22 17.52 26.63
CA ASN A 517 -14.05 16.71 26.98
C ASN A 517 -14.42 15.22 27.02
N GLY A 518 -13.59 14.39 26.38
CA GLY A 518 -13.73 12.93 26.37
C GLY A 518 -12.43 12.25 26.81
N THR A 519 -12.55 11.03 27.33
CA THR A 519 -11.40 10.22 27.76
C THR A 519 -11.40 8.91 26.98
N THR A 520 -10.22 8.51 26.53
CA THR A 520 -10.00 7.23 25.85
C THR A 520 -8.67 6.63 26.27
N ASP A 521 -8.63 5.31 26.40
CA ASP A 521 -7.45 4.48 26.65
C ASP A 521 -7.15 3.56 25.45
N HIS A 522 -7.72 3.85 24.28
CA HIS A 522 -7.36 3.15 23.05
C HIS A 522 -5.91 3.46 22.68
N GLY A 523 -5.07 2.42 22.60
CA GLY A 523 -3.72 2.55 22.08
C GLY A 523 -3.70 2.86 20.58
N PHE A 524 -2.79 3.75 20.17
CA PHE A 524 -2.56 4.09 18.77
C PHE A 524 -1.14 3.71 18.35
N THR A 525 -0.98 3.34 17.07
CA THR A 525 0.31 3.17 16.43
C THR A 525 0.38 4.04 15.17
N ILE A 526 1.45 4.82 15.04
CA ILE A 526 1.75 5.62 13.84
C ILE A 526 2.69 4.82 12.95
N ASN A 527 2.15 4.23 11.89
CA ASN A 527 2.88 3.36 10.96
C ASN A 527 3.28 4.06 9.66
N ALA A 528 2.89 5.31 9.44
CA ALA A 528 3.31 6.13 8.32
C ALA A 528 3.10 7.60 8.69
N PRO A 529 3.61 8.58 7.90
CA PRO A 529 3.27 9.98 8.11
C PRO A 529 1.74 10.16 8.18
N SER A 530 1.25 10.57 9.34
CA SER A 530 -0.17 10.59 9.70
C SER A 530 -0.44 11.81 10.58
N THR A 531 -1.71 12.15 10.77
CA THR A 531 -2.14 13.25 11.64
C THR A 531 -3.15 12.72 12.68
N ILE A 532 -3.11 13.27 13.90
CA ILE A 532 -4.01 12.96 15.02
C ILE A 532 -4.68 14.25 15.46
#